data_AF-A0A538EE01-F1
#
_entry.id   AF-A0A538EE01-F1
#
_cell.length_a   1.000
_cell.length_b   1.000
_cell.length_c   1.000
_cell.angle_alpha   90.00
_cell.angle_beta   90.00
_cell.angle_gamma   90.00
#
_symmetry.space_group_name_H-M   'P 1'
#
loop_
_entity.id
_entity.type
_entity.pdbx_description
1 polymer ?
#
loop_
_entity_poly.entity_id
_entity_poly.type
_entity_poly.pdbx_seq_one_letter_code
_entity_poly.pdbx_strand_id
1 'polypeptide(L)'
;MLRLSQVEGNRSVPAWIVPLFALGALVLVPTVVLLLADLPSTHRSEHWDVAWGGFDVMLALMLVAVAVTAWRSSAWLEAAAAAAATLLFVDAWFDVLTASSRTELIIAIVEAVLVELPLALLCLWLTRGAERFWSAR
;
A
#
# COMPACT_ATOMS: atom_id res chain seq x y z
N MET A 1 -38.26 -15.09 -24.60
CA MET A 1 -36.89 -15.48 -24.19
C MET A 1 -36.47 -14.48 -23.12
N LEU A 2 -36.91 -14.73 -21.87
CA LEU A 2 -36.80 -13.85 -20.71
C LEU A 2 -36.14 -14.66 -19.59
N ARG A 3 -34.89 -14.32 -19.23
CA ARG A 3 -34.19 -14.66 -17.95
C ARG A 3 -32.68 -14.55 -18.16
N LEU A 4 -32.11 -13.35 -17.98
CA LEU A 4 -30.70 -13.15 -17.60
C LEU A 4 -30.52 -11.80 -16.89
N SER A 5 -31.44 -11.40 -16.01
CA SER A 5 -31.39 -10.09 -15.32
C SER A 5 -31.25 -10.17 -13.79
N GLN A 6 -30.74 -11.28 -13.23
CA GLN A 6 -30.75 -11.47 -11.76
C GLN A 6 -29.47 -12.14 -11.21
N VAL A 7 -28.29 -11.75 -11.72
CA VAL A 7 -27.02 -12.05 -11.03
C VAL A 7 -26.26 -10.75 -10.74
N GLU A 8 -26.98 -9.71 -10.33
CA GLU A 8 -26.37 -8.69 -9.47
C GLU A 8 -26.45 -9.21 -8.05
N GLY A 9 -25.50 -10.08 -7.70
CA GLY A 9 -25.24 -10.41 -6.30
C GLY A 9 -24.80 -9.13 -5.62
N ASN A 10 -25.76 -8.38 -5.09
CA ASN A 10 -25.53 -7.24 -4.20
C ASN A 10 -24.77 -7.77 -2.98
N ARG A 11 -23.43 -7.81 -3.06
CA ARG A 11 -22.56 -8.00 -1.90
C ARG A 11 -22.60 -6.69 -1.13
N SER A 12 -23.71 -6.46 -0.43
CA SER A 12 -23.79 -5.36 0.52
C SER A 12 -22.70 -5.58 1.57
N VAL A 13 -21.79 -4.63 1.68
CA VAL A 13 -20.75 -4.63 2.72
C VAL A 13 -21.48 -4.73 4.07
N PRO A 14 -21.15 -5.72 4.93
CA PRO A 14 -21.80 -5.84 6.24
C PRO A 14 -21.76 -4.52 7.02
N ALA A 15 -22.90 -4.10 7.55
CA ALA A 15 -23.04 -2.78 8.20
C ALA A 15 -22.12 -2.60 9.42
N TRP A 16 -21.60 -3.68 10.02
CA TRP A 16 -20.64 -3.63 11.13
C TRP A 16 -19.23 -3.23 10.73
N ILE A 17 -18.89 -3.30 9.44
CA ILE A 17 -17.55 -2.97 8.94
C ILE A 17 -17.24 -1.49 9.13
N VAL A 18 -18.21 -0.61 8.85
CA VAL A 18 -18.06 0.84 9.01
C VAL A 18 -17.75 1.24 10.46
N PRO A 19 -18.57 0.88 11.47
CA PRO A 19 -18.26 1.24 12.85
C PRO A 19 -16.99 0.55 13.36
N LEU A 20 -16.64 -0.65 12.89
CA LEU A 20 -15.38 -1.31 13.27
C LEU A 20 -14.16 -0.46 12.85
N PHE A 21 -14.07 -0.09 11.56
CA PHE A 21 -12.93 0.69 11.08
C PHE A 21 -12.93 2.12 11.63
N ALA A 22 -14.11 2.74 11.82
CA ALA A 22 -14.22 4.04 12.45
C ALA A 22 -13.74 4.00 13.92
N LEU A 23 -14.14 2.98 14.69
CA LEU A 23 -13.68 2.80 16.06
C LEU A 23 -12.17 2.53 16.10
N GLY A 24 -11.65 1.70 15.19
CA GLY A 24 -10.21 1.47 15.06
C GLY A 24 -9.43 2.76 14.83
N ALA A 25 -9.90 3.63 13.94
CA ALA A 25 -9.30 4.94 13.70
C ALA A 25 -9.36 5.84 14.96
N LEU A 26 -10.50 5.88 15.66
CA LEU A 26 -10.67 6.65 16.88
C LEU A 26 -9.76 6.18 18.02
N VAL A 27 -9.50 4.87 18.12
CA VAL A 27 -8.58 4.30 19.11
C VAL A 27 -7.12 4.57 18.73
N LEU A 28 -6.81 4.57 17.44
CA LEU A 28 -5.44 4.78 16.97
C LEU A 28 -4.96 6.21 17.22
N VAL A 29 -5.81 7.22 17.04
CA VAL A 29 -5.42 8.65 17.16
C VAL A 29 -4.81 8.99 18.52
N PRO A 30 -5.44 8.69 19.68
CA PRO A 30 -4.83 8.93 20.98
C PRO A 30 -3.53 8.15 21.19
N THR A 31 -3.47 6.91 20.68
CA THR A 31 -2.26 6.06 20.77
C THR A 31 -1.09 6.72 20.04
N VAL A 32 -1.32 7.26 18.84
CA VAL A 32 -0.28 8.01 18.09
C VAL A 32 0.19 9.24 18.84
N VAL A 33 -0.73 10.01 19.45
CA VAL A 33 -0.36 11.21 20.23
C VAL A 33 0.51 10.86 21.42
N LEU A 34 0.16 9.82 22.17
CA LEU A 34 0.95 9.34 23.30
C LEU A 34 2.32 8.84 22.85
N LEU A 35 2.37 8.06 21.77
CA LEU A 35 3.63 7.60 21.19
C LEU A 35 4.54 8.77 20.81
N LEU A 36 4.02 9.80 20.14
CA LEU A 36 4.82 10.97 19.76
C LEU A 36 5.30 11.80 20.97
N ALA A 37 4.59 11.77 22.10
CA ALA A 37 4.98 12.48 23.32
C ALA A 37 6.02 11.71 24.13
N ASP A 38 5.92 10.38 24.18
CA ASP A 38 6.71 9.52 25.07
C ASP A 38 7.94 8.90 24.39
N LEU A 39 7.97 8.77 23.06
CA LEU A 39 9.08 8.08 22.38
C LEU A 39 10.37 8.91 22.41
N PRO A 40 11.51 8.28 22.75
CA PRO A 40 12.80 8.92 22.61
C PRO A 40 13.12 9.14 21.13
N SER A 41 13.84 10.22 20.83
CA SER A 41 14.27 10.56 19.46
C SER A 41 15.25 9.55 18.86
N THR A 42 15.86 8.71 19.69
CA THR A 42 16.73 7.61 19.24
C THR A 42 16.34 6.33 19.95
N HIS A 43 16.15 5.26 19.17
CA HIS A 43 15.88 3.92 19.68
C HIS A 43 16.69 2.92 18.85
N ARG A 44 17.45 2.05 19.53
CA ARG A 44 18.18 0.97 18.87
C ARG A 44 17.35 -0.30 18.91
N SER A 45 16.90 -0.75 17.74
CA SER A 45 16.13 -1.98 17.60
C SER A 45 17.06 -3.19 17.43
N GLU A 46 16.79 -4.27 18.16
CA GLU A 46 17.56 -5.54 18.09
C GLU A 46 17.42 -6.24 16.73
N HIS A 47 16.25 -6.15 16.09
CA HIS A 47 15.92 -6.86 14.84
C HIS A 47 15.72 -5.92 13.66
N TRP A 48 16.55 -4.87 13.59
CA TRP A 48 16.47 -3.83 12.56
C TRP A 48 16.66 -4.39 11.14
N ASP A 49 17.61 -5.32 10.98
CA ASP A 49 17.90 -6.02 9.74
C ASP A 49 16.70 -6.83 9.22
N VAL A 50 16.03 -7.57 10.10
CA VAL A 50 14.85 -8.36 9.76
C VAL A 50 13.66 -7.47 9.43
N ALA A 51 13.47 -6.38 10.16
CA ALA A 51 12.39 -5.43 9.91
C ALA A 51 12.53 -4.78 8.53
N TRP A 52 13.73 -4.29 8.20
CA TRP A 52 14.00 -3.65 6.92
C TRP A 52 13.94 -4.66 5.77
N GLY A 53 14.72 -5.74 5.82
CA GLY A 53 14.74 -6.73 4.74
C GLY A 53 13.39 -7.45 4.58
N GLY A 54 12.64 -7.63 5.66
CA GLY A 54 11.28 -8.19 5.60
C GLY A 54 10.29 -7.28 4.87
N PHE A 55 10.40 -5.97 5.06
CA PHE A 55 9.60 -4.99 4.33
C PHE A 55 9.91 -5.02 2.83
N ASP A 56 11.19 -5.02 2.45
CA ASP A 56 11.61 -5.07 1.05
C ASP A 56 11.14 -6.35 0.35
N VAL A 57 11.24 -7.50 1.04
CA VAL A 57 10.71 -8.78 0.53
C VAL A 57 9.20 -8.67 0.30
N MET A 58 8.45 -8.08 1.22
CA MET A 58 7.01 -7.88 1.06
C MET A 58 6.68 -6.95 -0.12
N LEU A 59 7.42 -5.84 -0.26
CA LEU A 59 7.28 -4.92 -1.39
C LEU A 59 7.59 -5.61 -2.73
N ALA A 60 8.70 -6.35 -2.81
CA ALA A 60 9.08 -7.12 -3.99
C ALA A 60 8.00 -8.15 -4.37
N LEU A 61 7.46 -8.88 -3.38
CA LEU A 61 6.37 -9.82 -3.61
C LEU A 61 5.10 -9.14 -4.14
N MET A 62 4.76 -7.94 -3.67
CA MET A 62 3.63 -7.18 -4.19
C MET A 62 3.87 -6.67 -5.61
N LEU A 63 5.07 -6.21 -5.94
CA LEU A 63 5.42 -5.84 -7.32
C LEU A 63 5.35 -7.04 -8.28
N VAL A 64 5.82 -8.21 -7.84
CA VAL A 64 5.64 -9.47 -8.58
C VAL A 64 4.16 -9.81 -8.73
N ALA A 65 3.36 -9.64 -7.67
CA ALA A 65 1.92 -9.87 -7.74
C ALA A 65 1.23 -8.95 -8.76
N VAL A 66 1.60 -7.66 -8.81
CA VAL A 66 1.13 -6.72 -9.84
C VAL A 66 1.50 -7.22 -11.24
N ALA A 67 2.77 -7.59 -11.46
CA ALA A 67 3.23 -8.07 -12.77
C ALA A 67 2.48 -9.33 -13.22
N VAL A 68 2.32 -10.31 -12.32
CA VAL A 68 1.62 -11.58 -12.60
C VAL A 68 0.13 -11.36 -12.84
N THR A 69 -0.53 -10.55 -12.01
CA THR A 69 -1.97 -10.28 -12.17
C THR A 69 -2.25 -9.47 -13.43
N ALA A 70 -1.38 -8.52 -13.80
CA ALA A 70 -1.45 -7.78 -15.06
C ALA A 70 -1.26 -8.70 -16.26
N TRP A 71 -0.24 -9.56 -16.26
CA TRP A 71 0.00 -10.52 -17.34
C TRP A 71 -1.18 -11.49 -17.51
N ARG A 72 -1.79 -11.94 -16.40
CA ARG A 72 -2.94 -12.85 -16.44
C ARG A 72 -4.28 -12.15 -16.69
N SER A 73 -4.31 -10.82 -16.84
CA SER A 73 -5.55 -10.03 -16.93
C SER A 73 -6.54 -10.36 -15.79
N SER A 74 -6.01 -10.49 -14.57
CA SER A 74 -6.77 -10.91 -13.40
C SER A 74 -7.52 -9.74 -12.76
N ALA A 75 -8.74 -10.00 -12.25
CA ALA A 75 -9.49 -9.03 -11.43
C ALA A 75 -8.75 -8.64 -10.13
N TRP A 76 -7.74 -9.40 -9.70
CA TRP A 76 -6.91 -9.08 -8.53
C TRP A 76 -5.89 -7.96 -8.78
N LEU A 77 -5.71 -7.52 -10.02
CA LEU A 77 -4.74 -6.46 -10.37
C LEU A 77 -5.00 -5.18 -9.57
N GLU A 78 -6.27 -4.78 -9.39
CA GLU A 78 -6.60 -3.58 -8.62
C GLU A 78 -6.14 -3.67 -7.17
N ALA A 79 -6.42 -4.79 -6.49
CA ALA A 79 -6.02 -4.98 -5.11
C ALA A 79 -4.49 -5.06 -4.97
N ALA A 80 -3.81 -5.80 -5.86
CA ALA A 80 -2.36 -5.91 -5.86
C ALA A 80 -1.68 -4.56 -6.11
N ALA A 81 -2.18 -3.78 -7.07
CA ALA A 81 -1.62 -2.47 -7.41
C ALA A 81 -1.89 -1.44 -6.30
N ALA A 82 -3.08 -1.47 -5.66
CA ALA A 82 -3.35 -0.63 -4.50
C ALA A 82 -2.37 -0.93 -3.34
N ALA A 83 -2.16 -2.21 -3.04
CA ALA A 83 -1.23 -2.63 -1.99
C ALA A 83 0.23 -2.25 -2.32
N ALA A 84 0.69 -2.49 -3.54
CA ALA A 84 2.03 -2.11 -3.98
C ALA A 84 2.24 -0.59 -3.92
N ALA A 85 1.25 0.20 -4.34
CA ALA A 85 1.32 1.65 -4.22
C ALA A 85 1.47 2.11 -2.77
N THR A 86 0.67 1.56 -1.85
CA THR A 86 0.78 1.87 -0.42
C THR A 86 2.17 1.52 0.11
N LEU A 87 2.71 0.35 -0.24
CA LEU A 87 4.05 -0.05 0.20
C LEU A 87 5.13 0.89 -0.33
N LEU A 88 5.09 1.29 -1.61
CA LEU A 88 6.05 2.23 -2.18
C LEU A 88 6.00 3.63 -1.53
N PHE A 89 4.82 4.10 -1.11
CA PHE A 89 4.74 5.35 -0.34
C PHE A 89 5.35 5.21 1.05
N VAL A 90 5.14 4.05 1.70
CA VAL A 90 5.71 3.76 3.01
C VAL A 90 7.24 3.61 2.91
N ASP A 91 7.74 2.99 1.86
CA ASP A 91 9.17 2.83 1.51
C ASP A 91 9.86 4.19 1.42
N ALA A 92 9.36 5.07 0.54
CA ALA A 92 9.86 6.44 0.36
C ALA A 92 9.86 7.25 1.65
N TRP A 93 8.79 7.14 2.43
CA TRP A 93 8.69 7.80 3.72
C TRP A 93 9.73 7.25 4.71
N PHE A 94 9.88 5.92 4.76
CA PHE A 94 10.75 5.24 5.69
C PHE A 94 12.22 5.55 5.40
N ASP A 95 12.67 5.42 4.16
CA ASP A 95 14.08 5.62 3.79
C ASP A 95 14.55 7.07 4.01
N VAL A 96 13.70 8.05 3.71
CA VAL A 96 14.01 9.46 3.97
C VAL A 96 14.14 9.74 5.47
N LEU A 97 13.32 9.10 6.31
CA LEU A 97 13.35 9.31 7.77
C LEU A 97 14.42 8.50 8.49
N THR A 98 14.88 7.39 7.92
CA THR A 98 15.88 6.51 8.55
C THR A 98 17.30 6.78 8.05
N ALA A 99 17.47 7.60 7.01
CA ALA A 99 18.76 8.04 6.49
C ALA A 99 19.68 8.58 7.61
N SER A 100 20.82 7.92 7.80
CA SER A 100 21.76 8.23 8.88
C SER A 100 22.87 9.21 8.48
N SER A 101 23.06 9.39 7.16
CA SER A 101 24.05 10.29 6.59
C SER A 101 23.44 11.20 5.53
N ARG A 102 24.10 12.34 5.23
CA ARG A 102 23.67 13.25 4.15
C ARG A 102 23.64 12.55 2.79
N THR A 103 24.57 11.62 2.56
CA THR A 103 24.64 10.86 1.32
C THR A 103 23.47 9.90 1.20
N GLU A 104 23.17 9.14 2.25
CA GLU A 104 21.97 8.27 2.32
C GLU A 104 20.70 9.08 2.10
N LEU A 105 20.57 10.25 2.73
CA LEU A 105 19.38 11.10 2.56
C LEU A 105 19.21 11.55 1.10
N ILE A 106 20.30 11.92 0.43
CA ILE A 106 20.24 12.30 -0.98
C ILE A 106 19.83 11.11 -1.84
N ILE A 107 20.38 9.91 -1.56
CA ILE A 107 20.01 8.68 -2.28
C ILE A 107 18.52 8.38 -2.07
N ALA A 108 18.04 8.35 -0.83
CA ALA A 108 16.64 8.12 -0.50
C ALA A 108 15.69 9.11 -1.18
N ILE A 109 16.03 10.41 -1.19
CA ILE A 109 15.22 11.42 -1.90
C ILE A 109 15.20 11.16 -3.41
N VAL A 110 16.33 10.79 -4.00
CA VAL A 110 16.45 10.49 -5.43
C VAL A 110 15.63 9.25 -5.79
N GLU A 111 15.73 8.18 -5.01
CA GLU A 111 14.96 6.94 -5.18
C GLU A 111 13.46 7.20 -5.01
N ALA A 112 13.06 7.93 -3.96
CA ALA A 112 11.68 8.34 -3.75
C ALA A 112 11.10 9.10 -4.95
N VAL A 113 11.81 10.12 -5.44
CA VAL A 113 11.29 10.99 -6.51
C VAL A 113 11.34 10.34 -7.88
N LEU A 114 12.34 9.51 -8.18
CA LEU A 114 12.56 8.95 -9.51
C LEU A 114 12.05 7.52 -9.69
N VAL A 115 11.87 6.76 -8.60
CA VAL A 115 11.52 5.35 -8.65
C VAL A 115 10.23 5.08 -7.88
N GLU A 116 10.23 5.28 -6.56
CA GLU A 116 9.14 4.79 -5.71
C GLU A 116 7.84 5.54 -5.94
N LEU A 117 7.84 6.88 -5.85
CA LEU A 117 6.64 7.68 -6.05
C LEU A 117 6.10 7.56 -7.48
N PRO A 118 6.92 7.62 -8.55
CA PRO A 118 6.43 7.36 -9.91
C PRO A 118 5.82 5.97 -10.06
N LEU A 119 6.43 4.93 -9.48
CA LEU A 119 5.91 3.57 -9.55
C LEU A 119 4.63 3.41 -8.73
N ALA A 120 4.52 4.09 -7.58
CA ALA A 120 3.32 4.13 -6.77
C ALA A 120 2.16 4.78 -7.53
N LEU A 121 2.44 5.91 -8.21
CA LEU A 121 1.46 6.59 -9.06
C LEU A 121 1.04 5.72 -10.25
N LEU A 122 1.97 4.98 -10.87
CA LEU A 122 1.65 4.01 -11.91
C LEU A 122 0.74 2.91 -11.38
N CYS A 123 1.02 2.36 -10.20
CA CYS A 123 0.16 1.38 -9.55
C CYS A 123 -1.24 1.94 -9.28
N LEU A 124 -1.35 3.16 -8.75
CA LEU A 124 -2.63 3.86 -8.56
C LEU A 124 -3.35 4.23 -9.86
N TRP A 125 -2.63 4.29 -10.97
CA TRP A 125 -3.25 4.46 -12.29
C TRP A 125 -3.82 3.13 -12.78
N LEU A 126 -3.12 2.01 -12.56
CA LEU A 126 -3.61 0.67 -12.89
C LEU A 126 -4.89 0.32 -12.13
N THR A 127 -5.03 0.73 -10.86
CA THR A 127 -6.26 0.52 -10.09
C THR A 127 -7.47 1.21 -10.70
N ARG A 128 -7.29 2.42 -11.26
CA ARG A 128 -8.37 3.18 -11.92
C ARG A 128 -8.68 2.67 -13.34
N GLY A 129 -7.72 2.01 -13.99
CA GLY A 129 -7.85 1.52 -15.37
C GLY A 129 -8.62 0.21 -15.50
N ALA A 130 -8.59 -0.65 -14.48
CA ALA A 130 -9.20 -1.98 -14.54
C ALA A 130 -10.74 -1.95 -14.66
N GLU A 131 -11.41 -0.94 -14.09
CA GLU A 131 -12.85 -0.69 -14.31
C GLU A 131 -13.20 -0.48 -15.80
N ARG A 132 -12.28 0.13 -16.58
CA ARG A 132 -12.50 0.43 -18.00
C ARG A 132 -12.18 -0.74 -18.93
N PHE A 133 -11.19 -1.56 -18.58
CA PHE A 133 -10.79 -2.70 -19.43
C PHE A 133 -11.82 -3.84 -19.43
N TRP A 134 -12.56 -4.03 -18.34
CA TRP A 134 -13.55 -5.10 -18.24
C TRP A 134 -14.93 -4.73 -18.80
N SER A 135 -15.21 -3.43 -18.92
CA SER A 135 -16.47 -2.92 -19.47
C SER A 135 -16.53 -2.96 -21.01
N ALA A 136 -15.41 -3.25 -21.69
CA ALA A 136 -15.28 -3.17 -23.15
C ALA A 136 -15.06 -4.53 -23.85
N ARG A 137 -15.21 -5.65 -23.15
CA ARG A 137 -15.02 -7.01 -23.68
C ARG A 137 -16.28 -7.85 -23.46
#